data_AF-A0A1W9HRP7-F1
#
_entry.id   AF-A0A1W9HRP7-F1
#
_cell.length_a   1.000
_cell.length_b   1.000
_cell.length_c   1.000
_cell.angle_alpha   90.00
_cell.angle_beta   90.00
_cell.angle_gamma   90.00
#
_symmetry.space_group_name_H-M   'P 1'
#
loop_
_entity.id
_entity.type
_entity.pdbx_description
1 polymer ?
#
loop_
_entity_poly.entity_id
_entity_poly.type
_entity_poly.pdbx_seq_one_letter_code
_entity_poly.pdbx_strand_id
1 'polypeptide(L)'
;MADGLMREFWIFGYGSLMWRPGFPYQRALPARLWGYHRSLCIYSLVHRGTPERPGLVLGLDHGGSCRGVAFAIADADIDAVLAYLRARELVTSVYREKSCTVRLLEGEDRTVPAVCYVADARHEQFAGRLSDEAVLAHVEQGRGGYGDNRDYVIATQNHLVELGIHDPQLSWLTDRLRQGGYDSAGSADT
;
A
#
# COMPACT_ATOMS: atom_id res chain seq x y z
N MET A 1 -34.45 10.67 23.14
CA MET A 1 -34.06 11.43 21.94
C MET A 1 -32.97 10.62 21.28
N ALA A 2 -33.21 10.09 20.07
CA ALA A 2 -32.23 9.28 19.36
C ALA A 2 -30.98 10.13 19.15
N ASP A 3 -29.88 9.70 19.77
CA ASP A 3 -28.54 10.24 19.54
C ASP A 3 -28.28 10.18 18.04
N GLY A 4 -28.20 11.35 17.41
CA GLY A 4 -27.86 11.50 16.01
C GLY A 4 -26.40 11.13 15.83
N LEU A 5 -26.10 9.84 15.86
CA LEU A 5 -24.79 9.32 15.50
C LEU A 5 -24.54 9.76 14.06
N MET A 6 -23.78 10.85 13.89
CA MET A 6 -23.16 11.17 12.62
C MET A 6 -22.40 9.92 12.20
N ARG A 7 -22.85 9.28 11.11
CA ARG A 7 -22.20 8.07 10.60
C ARG A 7 -20.88 8.50 10.02
N GLU A 8 -19.82 8.42 10.80
CA GLU A 8 -18.50 8.73 10.28
C GLU A 8 -18.09 7.66 9.26
N PHE A 9 -17.76 8.12 8.05
CA PHE A 9 -17.25 7.27 7.00
C PHE A 9 -15.73 7.40 6.92
N TRP A 10 -15.04 6.26 6.95
CA TRP A 10 -13.58 6.23 6.97
C TRP A 10 -13.01 5.43 5.80
N ILE A 11 -11.91 5.92 5.24
CA ILE A 11 -11.04 5.18 4.31
C ILE A 11 -9.73 4.83 5.03
N PHE A 12 -9.28 3.58 4.93
CA PHE A 12 -7.97 3.18 5.45
C PHE A 12 -6.93 3.13 4.33
N GLY A 13 -5.92 3.99 4.42
CA GLY A 13 -4.74 3.98 3.57
C GLY A 13 -3.59 3.21 4.21
N TYR A 14 -2.97 2.31 3.45
CA TYR A 14 -1.78 1.54 3.88
C TYR A 14 -0.61 1.66 2.91
N GLY A 15 -0.73 2.40 1.83
CA GLY A 15 0.32 2.63 0.84
C GLY A 15 0.21 4.05 0.31
N SER A 16 0.20 4.19 -1.02
CA SER A 16 0.19 5.50 -1.69
C SER A 16 -0.91 6.47 -1.23
N LEU A 17 -2.05 5.96 -0.77
CA LEU A 17 -3.13 6.79 -0.20
C LEU A 17 -2.69 7.61 1.03
N MET A 18 -1.68 7.16 1.79
CA MET A 18 -1.22 7.86 2.98
C MET A 18 -0.54 9.19 2.67
N TRP A 19 0.19 9.30 1.55
CA TRP A 19 0.90 10.52 1.14
C TRP A 19 0.33 11.17 -0.13
N ARG A 20 -0.50 10.44 -0.89
CA ARG A 20 -1.21 10.93 -2.08
C ARG A 20 -2.66 10.42 -2.06
N PRO A 21 -3.50 10.91 -1.14
CA PRO A 21 -4.90 10.49 -1.04
C PRO A 21 -5.65 10.83 -2.33
N GLY A 22 -5.53 12.06 -2.84
CA GLY A 22 -6.18 12.48 -4.09
C GLY A 22 -7.69 12.74 -3.95
N PHE A 23 -8.19 12.83 -2.72
CA PHE A 23 -9.59 13.10 -2.40
C PHE A 23 -9.69 14.02 -1.16
N PRO A 24 -10.81 14.74 -0.98
CA PRO A 24 -11.05 15.56 0.21
C PRO A 24 -11.30 14.70 1.45
N TYR A 25 -10.81 15.13 2.62
CA TYR A 25 -11.05 14.48 3.91
C TYR A 25 -11.10 15.54 5.02
N GLN A 26 -11.85 15.24 6.09
CA GLN A 26 -12.00 16.12 7.26
C GLN A 26 -10.89 15.90 8.28
N ARG A 27 -10.48 14.63 8.48
CA ARG A 27 -9.42 14.23 9.40
C ARG A 27 -8.59 13.12 8.78
N ALA A 28 -7.29 13.10 9.08
CA ALA A 28 -6.39 12.00 8.79
C ALA A 28 -5.71 11.60 10.10
N LEU A 29 -5.97 10.39 10.58
CA LEU A 29 -5.48 9.91 11.87
C LEU A 29 -4.66 8.64 11.69
N PRO A 30 -3.51 8.49 12.37
CA PRO A 30 -2.80 7.22 12.41
C PRO A 30 -3.73 6.11 12.91
N ALA A 31 -3.72 4.97 12.23
CA ALA A 31 -4.63 3.87 12.50
C ALA A 31 -3.94 2.51 12.38
N ARG A 32 -4.51 1.51 13.06
CA ARG A 32 -4.08 0.12 12.95
C ARG A 32 -5.24 -0.79 12.52
N LEU A 33 -4.95 -1.62 11.53
CA LEU A 33 -5.81 -2.71 11.05
C LEU A 33 -5.24 -4.05 11.54
N TRP A 34 -6.07 -4.93 12.09
CA TRP A 34 -5.69 -6.30 12.44
C TRP A 34 -6.23 -7.30 11.42
N GLY A 35 -5.57 -8.47 11.35
CA GLY A 35 -5.93 -9.54 10.42
C GLY A 35 -5.42 -9.32 9.00
N TYR A 36 -4.69 -8.22 8.77
CA TYR A 36 -4.00 -7.90 7.53
C TYR A 36 -2.65 -7.26 7.81
N HIS A 37 -1.68 -7.51 6.95
CA HIS A 37 -0.36 -6.88 6.97
C HIS A 37 -0.03 -6.32 5.58
N ARG A 38 0.80 -5.29 5.56
CA ARG A 38 1.34 -4.74 4.31
C ARG A 38 2.38 -5.71 3.75
N SER A 39 2.31 -6.01 2.46
CA SER A 39 3.30 -6.84 1.78
C SER A 39 3.39 -6.47 0.30
N LEU A 40 4.56 -6.70 -0.32
CA LEU A 40 4.75 -6.67 -1.78
C LEU A 40 4.17 -7.94 -2.41
N CYS A 41 2.85 -8.12 -2.32
CA CYS A 41 2.15 -9.36 -2.67
C CYS A 41 1.35 -9.28 -3.98
N ILE A 42 1.48 -8.20 -4.75
CA ILE A 42 0.76 -8.00 -6.02
C ILE A 42 1.76 -7.89 -7.18
N TYR A 43 1.67 -8.79 -8.16
CA TYR A 43 2.40 -8.67 -9.41
C TYR A 43 1.96 -7.44 -10.20
N SER A 44 2.90 -6.55 -10.48
CA SER A 44 2.69 -5.38 -11.34
C SER A 44 3.16 -5.71 -12.75
N LEU A 45 2.19 -5.87 -13.65
CA LEU A 45 2.41 -6.28 -15.04
C LEU A 45 2.47 -5.10 -16.02
N VAL A 46 2.24 -3.87 -15.55
CA VAL A 46 2.17 -2.66 -16.40
C VAL A 46 2.92 -1.49 -15.78
N HIS A 47 2.66 -1.17 -14.51
CA HIS A 47 3.20 0.06 -13.91
C HIS A 47 4.65 -0.09 -13.45
N ARG A 48 4.98 -1.21 -12.81
CA ARG A 48 6.30 -1.48 -12.22
C ARG A 48 6.95 -2.75 -12.79
N GLY A 49 6.44 -3.23 -13.91
CA GLY A 49 6.94 -4.41 -14.61
C GLY A 49 6.20 -4.60 -15.92
N THR A 50 6.47 -5.72 -16.57
CA THR A 50 5.74 -6.22 -17.75
C THR A 50 5.19 -7.62 -17.45
N PRO A 51 4.32 -8.21 -18.31
CA PRO A 51 3.90 -9.60 -18.15
C PRO A 51 5.08 -10.60 -18.10
N GLU A 52 6.16 -10.34 -18.85
CA GLU A 52 7.35 -11.20 -18.93
C GLU A 52 8.32 -10.97 -17.76
N ARG A 53 8.39 -9.72 -17.27
CA ARG A 53 9.26 -9.31 -16.16
C ARG A 53 8.43 -8.54 -15.12
N PRO A 54 7.58 -9.24 -14.35
CA PRO A 54 6.69 -8.58 -13.41
C PRO A 54 7.50 -7.98 -12.26
N GLY A 55 7.08 -6.79 -11.84
CA GLY A 55 7.45 -6.22 -10.55
C GLY A 55 6.44 -6.60 -9.46
N LEU A 56 6.63 -6.07 -8.26
CA LEU A 56 5.75 -6.19 -7.11
C LEU A 56 5.33 -4.82 -6.57
N VAL A 57 4.06 -4.72 -6.19
CA VAL A 57 3.48 -3.56 -5.51
C VAL A 57 2.74 -3.98 -4.24
N LEU A 58 2.48 -3.00 -3.38
CA LEU A 58 1.91 -3.25 -2.06
C LEU A 58 0.45 -3.72 -2.13
N GLY A 59 0.12 -4.74 -1.34
CA GLY A 59 -1.23 -5.12 -0.96
C GLY A 59 -1.38 -5.33 0.55
N LEU A 60 -2.63 -5.44 1.00
CA LEU A 60 -2.95 -5.99 2.31
C LEU A 60 -3.21 -7.49 2.18
N ASP A 61 -2.25 -8.31 2.60
CA ASP A 61 -2.38 -9.76 2.69
C ASP A 61 -2.88 -10.18 4.09
N HIS A 62 -3.53 -11.33 4.18
CA HIS A 62 -4.10 -11.87 5.39
C HIS A 62 -3.04 -12.16 6.48
N GLY A 63 -3.45 -11.89 7.73
CA GLY A 63 -2.66 -12.13 8.94
C GLY A 63 -1.94 -10.88 9.46
N GLY A 64 -1.50 -10.93 10.72
CA GLY A 64 -0.73 -9.87 11.35
C GLY A 64 -1.53 -8.58 11.60
N SER A 65 -0.85 -7.45 11.46
CA SER A 65 -1.44 -6.11 11.57
C SER A 65 -0.74 -5.12 10.65
N CYS A 66 -1.45 -4.07 10.25
CA CYS A 66 -0.93 -3.00 9.41
C CYS A 66 -1.15 -1.66 10.10
N ARG A 67 -0.09 -0.85 10.23
CA ARG A 67 -0.22 0.57 10.56
C ARG A 67 -0.40 1.38 9.29
N GLY A 68 -1.37 2.28 9.30
CA GLY A 68 -1.69 3.15 8.18
C GLY A 68 -2.35 4.44 8.67
N VAL A 69 -3.13 5.07 7.78
CA VAL A 69 -3.88 6.30 8.07
C VAL A 69 -5.36 6.06 7.80
N ALA A 70 -6.22 6.44 8.74
CA ALA A 70 -7.66 6.50 8.55
C ALA A 70 -8.08 7.93 8.19
N PHE A 71 -8.78 8.08 7.07
CA PHE A 71 -9.29 9.36 6.57
C PHE A 71 -10.80 9.46 6.82
N ALA A 72 -11.24 10.44 7.61
CA ALA A 72 -12.65 10.74 7.80
C ALA A 72 -13.16 11.53 6.59
N ILE A 73 -14.23 11.06 5.97
CA ILE A 73 -14.83 11.66 4.78
C ILE A 73 -16.14 12.32 5.18
N ALA A 74 -16.40 13.52 4.66
CA ALA A 74 -17.68 14.19 4.85
C ALA A 74 -18.77 13.45 4.07
N ASP A 75 -19.99 13.38 4.62
CA ASP A 75 -21.12 12.68 3.99
C ASP A 75 -21.35 13.08 2.52
N ALA A 76 -21.17 14.38 2.21
CA ALA A 76 -21.34 14.92 0.86
C ALA A 76 -20.28 14.42 -0.15
N ASP A 77 -19.13 13.95 0.33
CA ASP A 77 -18.00 13.54 -0.51
C ASP A 77 -17.90 12.02 -0.70
N ILE A 78 -18.60 11.21 0.12
CA ILE A 78 -18.44 9.75 0.18
C ILE A 78 -18.51 9.10 -1.20
N ASP A 79 -19.56 9.39 -1.97
CA ASP A 79 -19.79 8.76 -3.27
C ASP A 79 -18.68 9.11 -4.27
N ALA A 80 -18.24 10.37 -4.29
CA ALA A 80 -17.16 10.83 -5.16
C ALA A 80 -15.81 10.20 -4.77
N VAL A 81 -15.51 10.10 -3.47
CA VAL A 81 -14.30 9.45 -2.96
C VAL A 81 -14.28 7.97 -3.31
N LEU A 82 -15.40 7.25 -3.10
CA LEU A 82 -15.50 5.84 -3.45
C LEU A 82 -15.37 5.61 -4.96
N ALA A 83 -16.03 6.43 -5.78
CA ALA A 83 -15.91 6.33 -7.23
C ALA A 83 -14.45 6.55 -7.69
N TYR A 84 -13.78 7.57 -7.13
CA TYR A 84 -12.37 7.82 -7.40
C TYR A 84 -11.48 6.65 -7.00
N LEU A 85 -11.65 6.11 -5.78
CA LEU A 85 -10.84 4.99 -5.28
C LEU A 85 -11.07 3.71 -6.07
N ARG A 86 -12.31 3.42 -6.47
CA ARG A 86 -12.62 2.29 -7.34
C ARG A 86 -11.95 2.43 -8.71
N ALA A 87 -11.98 3.62 -9.31
CA ALA A 87 -11.31 3.87 -10.58
C ALA A 87 -9.77 3.78 -10.48
N ARG A 88 -9.20 4.13 -9.33
CA ARG A 88 -7.76 4.11 -9.07
C ARG A 88 -7.23 2.71 -8.72
N GLU A 89 -7.92 2.00 -7.84
CA GLU A 89 -7.43 0.75 -7.24
C GLU A 89 -8.00 -0.50 -7.94
N LEU A 90 -9.24 -0.46 -8.46
CA LEU A 90 -9.88 -1.65 -9.04
C LEU A 90 -9.66 -1.82 -10.54
N VAL A 91 -8.65 -1.18 -11.12
CA VAL A 91 -8.36 -1.24 -12.58
C VAL A 91 -8.23 -2.69 -13.07
N THR A 92 -7.54 -3.54 -12.30
CA THR A 92 -7.45 -4.97 -12.58
C THR A 92 -8.29 -5.82 -11.63
N SER A 93 -8.99 -5.21 -10.67
CA SER A 93 -9.75 -5.90 -9.61
C SER A 93 -8.92 -6.86 -8.72
N VAL A 94 -7.60 -6.71 -8.70
CA VAL A 94 -6.70 -7.44 -7.79
C VAL A 94 -6.94 -7.09 -6.32
N TYR A 95 -7.52 -5.92 -6.05
CA TYR A 95 -7.97 -5.55 -4.72
C TYR A 95 -9.49 -5.74 -4.58
N ARG A 96 -9.94 -6.03 -3.37
CA ARG A 96 -11.34 -6.07 -2.97
C ARG A 96 -11.62 -4.96 -1.99
N GLU A 97 -12.67 -4.21 -2.27
CA GLU A 97 -13.24 -3.29 -1.31
C GLU A 97 -13.88 -4.07 -0.15
N LYS A 98 -13.49 -3.76 1.08
CA LYS A 98 -13.99 -4.43 2.29
C LYS A 98 -14.17 -3.41 3.41
N SER A 99 -15.28 -3.52 4.15
CA SER A 99 -15.41 -2.83 5.44
C SER A 99 -14.63 -3.61 6.51
N CYS A 100 -13.65 -2.94 7.10
CA CYS A 100 -12.79 -3.48 8.15
C CYS A 100 -12.88 -2.60 9.41
N THR A 101 -12.63 -3.20 10.57
CA THR A 101 -12.50 -2.45 11.82
C THR A 101 -11.06 -2.02 12.02
N VAL A 102 -10.85 -0.70 12.16
CA VAL A 102 -9.53 -0.10 12.43
C VAL A 102 -9.56 0.62 13.78
N ARG A 103 -8.45 0.58 14.52
CA ARG A 103 -8.27 1.39 15.75
C ARG A 103 -7.55 2.66 15.40
N LEU A 104 -8.11 3.80 15.78
CA LEU A 104 -7.46 5.09 15.72
C LEU A 104 -6.41 5.15 16.84
N LEU A 105 -5.19 5.56 16.51
CA LEU A 105 -4.06 5.54 17.45
C LEU A 105 -3.85 6.90 18.14
N GLU A 106 -4.50 7.94 17.64
CA GLU A 106 -4.41 9.30 18.16
C GLU A 106 -5.79 9.98 18.18
N GLY A 107 -5.94 10.96 19.08
CA GLY A 107 -7.18 11.68 19.32
C GLY A 107 -8.13 10.89 20.23
N GLU A 108 -8.80 9.90 19.65
CA GLU A 108 -9.79 9.07 20.33
C GLU A 108 -9.37 7.61 20.19
N ASP A 109 -8.92 6.98 21.28
CA ASP A 109 -8.50 5.57 21.29
C ASP A 109 -9.72 4.64 21.15
N ARG A 110 -10.31 4.61 19.95
CA ARG A 110 -11.51 3.86 19.61
C ARG A 110 -11.36 3.16 18.28
N THR A 111 -12.27 2.21 18.04
CA THR A 111 -12.36 1.49 16.77
C THR A 111 -13.48 2.03 15.90
N VAL A 112 -13.22 2.20 14.61
CA VAL A 112 -14.19 2.66 13.61
C VAL A 112 -14.24 1.69 12.42
N PRO A 113 -15.39 1.54 11.74
CA PRO A 113 -15.44 0.87 10.45
C PRO A 113 -14.78 1.75 9.39
N ALA A 114 -13.92 1.17 8.57
CA ALA A 114 -13.27 1.84 7.44
C ALA A 114 -13.31 0.96 6.20
N VAL A 115 -13.44 1.58 5.03
CA VAL A 115 -13.24 0.90 3.75
C VAL A 115 -11.75 0.70 3.53
N CYS A 116 -11.39 -0.55 3.27
CA CYS A 116 -10.05 -0.99 2.92
C CYS A 116 -10.07 -1.66 1.55
N TYR A 117 -8.98 -1.51 0.80
CA TYR A 117 -8.71 -2.29 -0.42
C TYR A 117 -7.72 -3.41 -0.05
N VAL A 118 -8.20 -4.65 0.01
CA VAL A 118 -7.39 -5.82 0.41
C VAL A 118 -7.06 -6.69 -0.79
N ALA A 119 -5.92 -7.38 -0.80
CA ALA A 119 -5.57 -8.25 -1.92
C ALA A 119 -6.58 -9.41 -2.05
N ASP A 120 -7.05 -9.72 -3.27
CA ASP A 120 -7.81 -10.94 -3.52
C ASP A 120 -6.84 -12.11 -3.74
N ALA A 121 -6.78 -13.02 -2.76
CA ALA A 121 -5.92 -14.19 -2.82
C ALA A 121 -6.24 -15.16 -3.98
N ARG A 122 -7.38 -14.98 -4.66
CA ARG A 122 -7.80 -15.80 -5.81
C ARG A 122 -7.45 -15.16 -7.15
N HIS A 123 -6.94 -13.93 -7.15
CA HIS A 123 -6.62 -13.20 -8.37
C HIS A 123 -5.27 -13.65 -8.93
N GLU A 124 -5.12 -13.71 -10.25
CA GLU A 124 -3.88 -14.19 -10.90
C GLU A 124 -2.65 -13.32 -10.59
N GLN A 125 -2.88 -12.02 -10.34
CA GLN A 125 -1.82 -11.08 -9.93
C GLN A 125 -1.47 -11.18 -8.44
N PHE A 126 -2.13 -12.01 -7.65
CA PHE A 126 -1.74 -12.23 -6.26
C PHE A 126 -0.50 -13.13 -6.22
N ALA A 127 0.63 -12.57 -5.82
CA ALA A 127 1.90 -13.29 -5.71
C ALA A 127 1.99 -14.19 -4.46
N GLY A 128 1.06 -14.01 -3.51
CA GLY A 128 1.13 -14.70 -2.23
C GLY A 128 2.32 -14.27 -1.38
N ARG A 129 2.82 -15.19 -0.56
CA ARG A 129 4.00 -14.98 0.27
C ARG A 129 5.24 -15.54 -0.41
N LEU A 130 5.99 -14.66 -1.04
CA LEU A 130 7.30 -14.94 -1.59
C LEU A 130 8.37 -14.84 -0.49
N SER A 131 9.52 -15.50 -0.68
CA SER A 131 10.69 -15.26 0.17
C SER A 131 11.25 -13.85 -0.08
N ASP A 132 11.99 -13.31 0.89
CA ASP A 132 12.58 -11.98 0.77
C ASP A 132 13.50 -11.86 -0.46
N GLU A 133 14.25 -12.92 -0.79
CA GLU A 133 15.10 -12.99 -1.98
C GLU A 133 14.28 -13.01 -3.28
N ALA A 134 13.15 -13.71 -3.30
CA ALA A 134 12.26 -13.73 -4.46
C ALA A 134 11.58 -12.36 -4.66
N VAL A 135 11.18 -11.70 -3.57
CA VAL A 135 10.69 -10.31 -3.60
C VAL A 135 11.76 -9.39 -4.16
N LEU A 136 13.00 -9.48 -3.67
CA LEU A 136 14.12 -8.68 -4.15
C LEU A 136 14.34 -8.86 -5.66
N ALA A 137 14.41 -10.11 -6.14
CA ALA A 137 14.62 -10.40 -7.56
C ALA A 137 13.53 -9.77 -8.46
N HIS A 138 12.26 -9.84 -8.03
CA HIS A 138 11.16 -9.19 -8.74
C HIS A 138 11.28 -7.66 -8.74
N VAL A 139 11.68 -7.07 -7.62
CA VAL A 139 11.85 -5.61 -7.48
C VAL A 139 13.04 -5.12 -8.31
N GLU A 140 14.12 -5.88 -8.41
CA GLU A 140 15.30 -5.53 -9.21
C GLU A 140 15.03 -5.64 -10.71
N GLN A 141 14.29 -6.66 -11.15
CA GLN A 141 13.99 -6.81 -12.58
C GLN A 141 12.86 -5.91 -13.08
N GLY A 142 11.99 -5.46 -12.18
CA GLY A 142 10.71 -4.85 -12.52
C GLY A 142 10.89 -3.44 -13.09
N ARG A 143 10.50 -3.25 -14.35
CA ARG A 143 10.43 -1.94 -15.02
C ARG A 143 9.18 -1.86 -15.86
N GLY A 144 8.34 -0.86 -15.59
CA GLY A 144 7.07 -0.67 -16.30
C GLY A 144 6.87 0.77 -16.75
N GLY A 145 5.66 1.08 -17.21
CA GLY A 145 5.32 2.40 -17.75
C GLY A 145 5.43 3.56 -16.76
N TYR A 146 5.51 3.27 -15.46
CA TYR A 146 5.65 4.27 -14.38
C TYR A 146 7.07 4.27 -13.78
N GLY A 147 8.03 3.61 -14.44
CA GLY A 147 9.44 3.56 -14.05
C GLY A 147 9.82 2.27 -13.33
N ASP A 148 10.99 2.31 -12.69
CA ASP A 148 11.58 1.16 -12.01
C ASP A 148 10.80 0.79 -10.74
N ASN A 149 10.71 -0.51 -10.46
CA ASN A 149 10.09 -1.02 -9.25
C ASN A 149 10.97 -0.75 -8.02
N ARG A 150 12.29 -0.80 -8.20
CA ARG A 150 13.30 -0.36 -7.23
C ARG A 150 12.98 1.02 -6.67
N ASP A 151 12.78 2.01 -7.54
CA ASP A 151 12.50 3.39 -7.13
C ASP A 151 11.18 3.50 -6.38
N TYR A 152 10.17 2.73 -6.80
CA TYR A 152 8.91 2.62 -6.08
C TYR A 152 9.08 2.09 -4.65
N VAL A 153 9.87 1.02 -4.47
CA VAL A 153 10.12 0.43 -3.13
C VAL A 153 10.89 1.40 -2.25
N ILE A 154 11.94 2.04 -2.77
CA ILE A 154 12.73 3.02 -2.02
C ILE A 154 11.88 4.23 -1.62
N ALA A 155 11.09 4.78 -2.55
CA ALA A 155 10.20 5.90 -2.26
C ALA A 155 9.11 5.52 -1.23
N THR A 156 8.55 4.31 -1.35
CA THR A 156 7.57 3.78 -0.40
C THR A 156 8.16 3.69 1.00
N GLN A 157 9.36 3.11 1.16
CA GLN A 157 10.03 3.03 2.45
C GLN A 157 10.30 4.41 3.04
N ASN A 158 10.78 5.37 2.24
CA ASN A 158 11.04 6.73 2.71
C ASN A 158 9.76 7.39 3.25
N HIS A 159 8.63 7.25 2.55
CA HIS A 159 7.35 7.78 3.03
C HIS A 159 6.86 7.08 4.31
N LEU A 160 7.10 5.78 4.46
CA LEU A 160 6.79 5.08 5.72
C LEU A 160 7.62 5.62 6.88
N VAL A 161 8.92 5.86 6.67
CA VAL A 161 9.82 6.44 7.68
C VAL A 161 9.38 7.86 8.05
N GLU A 162 9.02 8.70 7.08
CA GLU A 162 8.48 10.06 7.31
C GLU A 162 7.21 10.04 8.18
N LEU A 163 6.39 9.00 8.04
CA LEU A 163 5.19 8.77 8.86
C LEU A 163 5.46 8.05 10.19
N GLY A 164 6.72 7.77 10.53
CA GLY A 164 7.10 7.03 11.74
C GLY A 164 6.67 5.56 11.73
N ILE A 165 6.44 4.98 10.55
CA ILE A 165 6.04 3.59 10.36
C ILE A 165 7.27 2.76 9.99
N HIS A 166 7.64 1.83 10.86
CA HIS A 166 8.69 0.85 10.58
C HIS A 166 8.10 -0.39 9.89
N ASP A 167 8.66 -0.73 8.73
CA ASP A 167 8.34 -1.94 7.96
C ASP A 167 9.63 -2.76 7.75
N PRO A 168 9.79 -3.90 8.46
CA PRO A 168 11.05 -4.65 8.44
C PRO A 168 11.45 -5.17 7.04
N GLN A 169 10.48 -5.65 6.26
CA GLN A 169 10.75 -6.21 4.93
C GLN A 169 11.19 -5.11 3.97
N LEU A 170 10.46 -3.98 3.95
CA LEU A 170 10.83 -2.85 3.10
C LEU A 170 12.16 -2.23 3.52
N SER A 171 12.45 -2.13 4.82
CA SER A 171 13.76 -1.67 5.30
C SER A 171 14.88 -2.56 4.76
N TRP A 172 14.78 -3.88 4.96
CA TRP A 172 15.76 -4.85 4.47
C TRP A 172 15.93 -4.79 2.95
N LEU A 173 14.82 -4.72 2.19
CA LEU A 173 14.86 -4.60 0.73
C LEU A 173 15.59 -3.34 0.30
N THR A 174 15.28 -2.19 0.90
CA THR A 174 15.94 -0.93 0.53
C THR A 174 17.42 -0.91 0.83
N ASP A 175 17.86 -1.54 1.93
CA ASP A 175 19.28 -1.66 2.25
C ASP A 175 20.02 -2.50 1.19
N ARG A 176 19.43 -3.64 0.78
CA ARG A 176 19.99 -4.48 -0.30
C ARG A 176 20.03 -3.76 -1.63
N LEU A 177 18.94 -3.11 -2.02
CA LEU A 177 18.86 -2.35 -3.26
C LEU A 177 19.96 -1.27 -3.27
N ARG A 178 20.09 -0.46 -2.21
CA ARG A 178 21.11 0.60 -2.13
C ARG A 178 22.54 0.07 -2.25
N GLN A 179 22.84 -1.11 -1.68
CA GLN A 179 24.15 -1.75 -1.76
C GLN A 179 24.48 -2.25 -3.18
N GLY A 180 23.51 -2.86 -3.88
CA GLY A 180 23.71 -3.38 -5.24
C GLY A 180 23.88 -2.31 -6.34
N GLY A 181 23.73 -1.02 -6.01
CA GLY A 181 23.90 0.09 -6.96
C GLY A 181 25.36 0.52 -7.20
N TYR A 182 26.33 -0.05 -6.48
CA TYR A 182 27.76 0.29 -6.61
C TYR A 182 28.55 -0.59 -7.58
N ASP A 183 27.99 -1.73 -8.03
CA ASP A 183 28.74 -2.72 -8.84
C ASP A 183 28.60 -2.55 -10.36
N SER A 184 27.98 -1.47 -10.85
CA SER A 184 27.83 -1.21 -12.30
C SER A 184 28.56 0.03 -12.82
N ALA A 185 29.53 0.58 -12.07
CA ALA A 185 30.40 1.66 -12.53
C ALA A 185 31.87 1.27 -12.36
N GLY A 186 32.35 0.31 -13.14
CA GLY A 186 33.76 -0.10 -13.07
C GLY A 186 34.18 -1.25 -13.98
N SER A 187 34.05 -1.09 -15.29
CA SER A 187 34.98 -1.71 -16.26
C SER A 187 34.83 -1.07 -17.64
N ALA A 188 35.38 0.14 -17.78
CA ALA A 188 35.97 0.56 -19.04
C ALA A 188 37.49 0.37 -18.91
N ASP A 189 38.12 -0.01 -20.01
CA ASP A 189 39.54 -0.34 -20.23
C ASP A 189 40.03 -1.72 -19.77
N THR A 190 40.10 -2.66 -20.72
CA THR A 190 41.33 -2.94 -21.50
C THR A 190 40.97 -3.62 -22.81
#